data_AF-A0A6A5F1K6-F1
#
_entry.id   AF-A0A6A5F1K6-F1
#
_cell.length_a   1.000
_cell.length_b   1.000
_cell.length_c   1.000
_cell.angle_alpha   90.00
_cell.angle_beta   90.00
_cell.angle_gamma   90.00
#
_symmetry.space_group_name_H-M   'P 1'
#
loop_
_entity.id
_entity.type
_entity.pdbx_description
1 polymer ?
#
loop_
_entity_poly.entity_id
_entity_poly.type
_entity_poly.pdbx_seq_one_letter_code
_entity_poly.pdbx_strand_id
1 'polypeptide(L)'
;MICSILLLIILTSCVSGTFVVNVTQTSYQAEENHHITLEWTFTTNPYSSSNSLSIFCELLSDLNNPILFHLHEGVEVPESQDEQFAGRVQWDKDVLREGRIRLHVSRLRTEDSGLSEGSA
;
A
#
# COMPACT_ATOMS: atom_id res chain seq x y z
N MET A 1 12.30 11.00 -16.70
CA MET A 1 11.72 11.86 -15.64
C MET A 1 11.72 11.05 -14.35
N ILE A 2 11.96 11.66 -13.19
CA ILE A 2 11.96 10.97 -11.89
C ILE A 2 10.57 11.12 -11.28
N CYS A 3 9.93 10.01 -10.93
CA CYS A 3 8.65 9.95 -10.22
C CYS A 3 8.93 9.83 -8.72
N SER A 4 8.19 10.57 -7.89
CA SER A 4 8.32 10.55 -6.43
C SER A 4 7.02 10.08 -5.80
N ILE A 5 7.00 8.87 -5.25
CA ILE A 5 5.77 8.26 -4.75
C ILE A 5 5.71 8.41 -3.23
N LEU A 6 4.68 9.11 -2.74
CA LEU A 6 4.33 9.23 -1.32
C LEU A 6 3.02 8.45 -1.08
N LEU A 7 3.03 7.51 -0.15
CA LEU A 7 1.91 6.60 0.08
C LEU A 7 1.43 6.67 1.51
N LEU A 8 0.11 6.55 1.67
CA LEU A 8 -0.54 6.35 2.96
C LEU A 8 -1.14 4.94 3.01
N ILE A 9 -0.88 4.26 4.12
CA ILE A 9 -1.58 3.03 4.46
C ILE A 9 -2.51 3.28 5.62
N ILE A 10 -3.77 2.92 5.42
CA ILE A 10 -4.79 2.86 6.47
C ILE A 10 -5.06 1.38 6.73
N LEU A 11 -4.69 0.93 7.93
CA LEU A 11 -4.93 -0.44 8.38
C LEU A 11 -6.04 -0.43 9.42
N THR A 12 -7.07 -1.25 9.20
CA THR A 12 -8.19 -1.42 10.13
C THR A 12 -8.29 -2.90 10.54
N SER A 13 -8.31 -3.15 11.85
CA SER A 13 -8.46 -4.48 12.43
C SER A 13 -9.69 -4.48 13.32
N CYS A 14 -10.56 -5.48 13.20
CA CYS A 14 -11.68 -5.67 14.13
C CYS A 14 -11.27 -6.35 15.45
N VAL A 15 -10.01 -6.77 15.57
CA VAL A 15 -9.46 -7.37 16.80
C VAL A 15 -9.07 -6.27 17.77
N SER A 16 -9.62 -6.29 18.99
CA SER A 16 -9.32 -5.34 20.05
C SER A 16 -7.84 -5.40 20.45
N GLY A 17 -7.03 -4.47 19.94
CA GLY A 17 -5.61 -4.31 20.23
C GLY A 17 -5.05 -3.08 19.53
N THR A 18 -4.00 -2.47 20.09
CA THR A 18 -3.31 -1.34 19.46
C THR A 18 -2.60 -1.83 18.21
N PHE A 19 -3.04 -1.36 17.04
CA PHE A 19 -2.44 -1.69 15.76
C PHE A 19 -1.41 -0.63 15.39
N VAL A 20 -0.12 -0.99 15.45
CA VAL A 20 0.99 -0.07 15.10
C VAL A 20 1.53 -0.46 13.74
N VAL A 21 1.59 0.52 12.84
CA VAL A 21 2.14 0.37 11.49
C VAL A 21 3.52 1.02 11.47
N ASN A 22 4.53 0.25 11.12
CA ASN A 22 5.90 0.72 10.91
C ASN A 22 6.17 0.82 9.42
N VAL A 23 6.54 2.02 8.99
CA VAL A 23 6.93 2.31 7.61
C VAL A 23 8.45 2.12 7.49
N THR A 24 8.90 1.27 6.56
CA THR A 24 10.34 1.05 6.34
C THR A 24 11.00 2.20 5.59
N GLN A 25 10.25 2.81 4.66
CA GLN A 25 10.68 3.94 3.85
C GLN A 25 9.47 4.81 3.51
N THR A 26 9.59 6.11 3.78
CA THR A 26 8.49 7.07 3.65
C THR A 26 8.34 7.63 2.25
N SER A 27 9.38 7.61 1.41
CA SER A 27 9.33 8.10 0.02
C SER A 27 10.17 7.25 -0.92
N TYR A 28 9.73 7.11 -2.16
CA TYR A 28 10.43 6.34 -3.20
C TYR A 28 10.67 7.22 -4.43
N GLN A 29 11.93 7.29 -4.88
CA GLN A 29 12.29 7.88 -6.16
C GLN A 29 12.55 6.77 -7.17
N ALA A 30 11.86 6.84 -8.31
CA ALA A 30 12.01 5.87 -9.37
C ALA A 30 11.87 6.53 -10.74
N GLU A 31 12.44 5.90 -11.76
CA GLU A 31 12.26 6.34 -13.13
C GLU A 31 10.94 5.81 -13.70
N GLU A 32 10.37 6.55 -14.64
CA GLU A 32 9.22 6.10 -15.42
C GLU A 32 9.49 4.72 -16.06
N ASN A 33 8.45 3.92 -16.22
CA ASN A 33 8.46 2.54 -16.74
C ASN A 33 9.21 1.50 -15.90
N HIS A 34 9.83 1.89 -14.78
CA HIS A 34 10.43 0.94 -13.84
C HIS A 34 9.40 0.34 -12.89
N HIS A 35 9.89 -0.46 -11.93
CA HIS A 35 9.09 -1.02 -10.85
C HIS A 35 9.66 -0.61 -9.50
N ILE A 36 8.80 -0.60 -8.49
CA ILE A 36 9.18 -0.43 -7.09
C ILE A 36 8.50 -1.48 -6.22
N THR A 37 9.07 -1.67 -5.05
CA THR A 37 8.51 -2.50 -3.99
C THR A 37 8.23 -1.62 -2.79
N LEU A 38 6.98 -1.61 -2.36
CA LEU A 38 6.49 -0.87 -1.21
C LEU A 38 6.31 -1.86 -0.06
N GLU A 39 6.96 -1.63 1.07
CA GLU A 39 6.90 -2.53 2.22
C GLU A 39 6.52 -1.80 3.52
N TRP A 40 5.52 -2.37 4.20
CA TRP A 40 5.10 -1.97 5.53
C TRP A 40 5.07 -3.17 6.46
N THR A 41 5.32 -2.90 7.73
CA THR A 41 5.23 -3.92 8.78
C THR A 41 4.23 -3.48 9.83
N PHE A 42 3.52 -4.42 10.42
CA PHE A 42 2.53 -4.17 11.46
C PHE A 42 2.59 -5.27 12.50
N THR A 43 2.26 -4.91 13.74
CA THR A 43 2.20 -5.90 14.81
C THR A 43 0.99 -6.79 14.60
N THR A 44 1.22 -8.06 14.25
CA THR A 44 0.18 -9.09 14.19
C THR A 44 0.18 -9.91 15.48
N ASN A 45 -1.01 -10.28 15.96
CA ASN A 45 -1.11 -11.30 17.01
C ASN A 45 -1.09 -12.68 16.31
N PRO A 46 -0.11 -13.56 16.59
CA PRO A 46 -0.02 -14.87 15.95
C PRO A 46 -1.22 -15.78 16.23
N TYR A 47 -2.03 -15.45 17.25
CA TYR A 47 -3.29 -16.15 17.56
C TYR A 47 -4.52 -15.54 16.87
N SER A 48 -4.38 -14.37 16.24
CA SER A 48 -5.47 -13.71 15.51
C SER A 48 -5.52 -14.20 14.06
N SER A 49 -6.71 -14.53 13.57
CA SER A 49 -6.90 -14.94 12.18
C SER A 49 -6.67 -13.76 11.24
N SER A 50 -5.94 -13.96 10.14
CA SER A 50 -5.84 -12.96 9.07
C SER A 50 -7.21 -12.58 8.48
N ASN A 51 -8.25 -13.40 8.70
CA ASN A 51 -9.62 -13.20 8.25
C ASN A 51 -10.32 -11.97 8.88
N SER A 52 -9.75 -11.35 9.91
CA SER A 52 -10.27 -10.12 10.52
C SER A 52 -9.55 -8.85 10.05
N LEU A 53 -8.55 -9.00 9.18
CA LEU A 53 -7.68 -7.91 8.78
C LEU A 53 -8.20 -7.24 7.50
N SER A 54 -8.40 -5.92 7.58
CA SER A 54 -8.75 -5.08 6.45
C SER A 54 -7.65 -4.04 6.21
N ILE A 55 -7.19 -3.95 4.96
CA ILE A 55 -6.02 -3.18 4.56
C ILE A 55 -6.42 -2.30 3.40
N PHE A 56 -6.13 -1.01 3.53
CA PHE A 56 -6.38 -0.02 2.49
C PHE A 56 -5.09 0.75 2.21
N CYS A 57 -4.61 0.65 0.97
CA CYS A 57 -3.42 1.35 0.51
C CYS A 57 -3.83 2.36 -0.57
N GLU A 58 -3.56 3.64 -0.31
CA GLU A 58 -3.91 4.74 -1.21
C GLU A 58 -2.66 5.56 -1.57
N LEU A 59 -2.66 6.11 -2.78
CA LEU A 59 -1.71 7.14 -3.16
C LEU A 59 -2.21 8.46 -2.58
N LEU A 60 -1.37 9.19 -1.86
CA LEU A 60 -1.74 10.55 -1.46
C LEU A 60 -1.45 11.50 -2.62
N SER A 61 -2.50 12.10 -3.20
CA SER A 61 -2.35 13.11 -4.25
C SER A 61 -3.33 14.28 -4.03
N ASP A 62 -3.07 15.41 -4.69
CA ASP A 62 -3.86 16.64 -4.49
C ASP A 62 -5.32 16.56 -4.98
N LEU A 63 -5.59 15.70 -5.97
CA LEU A 63 -6.89 15.61 -6.63
C LEU A 63 -7.79 14.55 -6.03
N ASN A 64 -7.23 13.37 -5.76
CA ASN A 64 -7.92 12.23 -5.20
C ASN A 64 -6.90 11.28 -4.57
N ASN A 65 -7.36 10.35 -3.74
CA ASN A 65 -6.53 9.27 -3.21
C ASN A 65 -6.85 7.95 -3.93
N PRO A 66 -6.25 7.68 -5.10
CA PRO A 66 -6.56 6.46 -5.82
C PRO A 66 -6.05 5.24 -5.03
N ILE A 67 -6.88 4.20 -5.04
CA ILE A 67 -6.66 2.98 -4.27
C ILE A 67 -5.67 2.10 -5.04
N LEU A 68 -4.51 1.82 -4.44
CA LEU A 68 -3.54 0.87 -4.99
C LEU A 68 -3.95 -0.57 -4.68
N PHE A 69 -4.40 -0.80 -3.45
CA PHE A 69 -4.64 -2.15 -2.95
C PHE A 69 -5.66 -2.15 -1.82
N HIS A 70 -6.55 -3.13 -1.85
CA HIS A 70 -7.55 -3.35 -0.82
C HIS A 70 -7.64 -4.84 -0.48
N LEU A 71 -7.49 -5.11 0.81
CA LEU A 71 -7.80 -6.40 1.43
C LEU A 71 -8.97 -6.18 2.38
N HIS A 72 -10.02 -6.96 2.27
CA HIS A 72 -11.15 -6.95 3.20
C HIS A 72 -11.28 -8.32 3.84
N GLU A 73 -11.21 -8.38 5.17
CA GLU A 73 -11.33 -9.64 5.92
C GLU A 73 -10.37 -10.74 5.41
N GLY A 74 -9.14 -10.36 5.09
CA GLY A 74 -8.12 -11.27 4.56
C GLY A 74 -8.28 -11.66 3.09
N VAL A 75 -9.27 -11.11 2.37
CA VAL A 75 -9.55 -11.38 0.96
C VAL A 75 -9.29 -10.13 0.12
N GLU A 76 -8.60 -10.29 -1.01
CA GLU A 76 -8.34 -9.19 -1.94
C GLU A 76 -9.61 -8.75 -2.65
N VAL A 77 -9.83 -7.43 -2.75
CA VAL A 77 -11.00 -6.81 -3.39
C VAL A 77 -10.55 -6.04 -4.63
N PRO A 78 -10.28 -6.72 -5.76
CA PRO A 78 -9.70 -6.10 -6.95
C PRO A 78 -10.62 -5.04 -7.58
N GLU A 79 -11.94 -5.14 -7.40
CA GLU A 79 -12.92 -4.19 -7.93
C GLU A 79 -12.80 -2.78 -7.32
N SER A 80 -12.10 -2.66 -6.19
CA SER A 80 -11.86 -1.37 -5.54
C SER A 80 -10.55 -0.71 -5.94
N GLN A 81 -9.67 -1.42 -6.67
CA GLN A 81 -8.44 -0.84 -7.18
C GLN A 81 -8.77 0.20 -8.25
N ASP A 82 -8.10 1.36 -8.18
CA ASP A 82 -8.27 2.42 -9.17
C ASP A 82 -7.77 1.95 -10.55
N GLU A 83 -8.49 2.30 -11.62
CA GLU A 83 -8.19 1.86 -12.99
C GLU A 83 -6.76 2.19 -13.41
N GLN A 84 -6.17 3.28 -12.89
CA GLN A 84 -4.78 3.63 -13.20
C GLN A 84 -3.79 2.55 -12.74
N PHE A 85 -4.11 1.78 -11.70
CA PHE A 85 -3.26 0.72 -11.14
C PHE A 85 -3.61 -0.68 -11.67
N ALA A 86 -4.66 -0.81 -12.47
CA ALA A 86 -5.14 -2.09 -12.99
C ALA A 86 -4.02 -2.89 -13.70
N GLY A 87 -3.76 -4.09 -13.19
CA GLY A 87 -2.73 -4.99 -13.71
C GLY A 87 -1.28 -4.51 -13.51
N ARG A 88 -1.07 -3.46 -12.69
CA ARG A 88 0.27 -2.93 -12.35
C ARG A 88 0.73 -3.31 -10.95
N VAL A 89 -0.20 -3.58 -10.04
CA VAL A 89 0.07 -3.89 -8.63
C VAL A 89 -0.06 -5.40 -8.38
N GLN A 90 0.95 -5.97 -7.73
CA GLN A 90 0.96 -7.34 -7.22
C GLN A 90 1.30 -7.30 -5.73
N TRP A 91 0.94 -8.33 -4.95
CA TRP A 91 1.26 -8.39 -3.53
C TRP A 91 1.70 -9.78 -3.06
N ASP A 92 2.58 -9.80 -2.06
CA ASP A 92 3.11 -11.03 -1.49
C ASP A 92 2.18 -11.55 -0.38
N LYS A 93 1.41 -12.62 -0.66
CA LYS A 93 0.44 -13.19 0.29
C LYS A 93 1.10 -13.89 1.48
N ASP A 94 2.26 -14.47 1.26
CA ASP A 94 2.94 -15.33 2.25
C ASP A 94 3.49 -14.53 3.44
N VAL A 95 3.86 -13.27 3.22
CA VAL A 95 4.43 -12.40 4.26
C VAL A 95 3.36 -11.73 5.15
N LEU A 96 2.08 -11.86 4.80
CA LEU A 96 0.98 -11.28 5.56
C LEU A 96 0.91 -11.82 6.99
N ARG A 97 1.13 -13.13 7.15
CA ARG A 97 1.12 -13.81 8.45
C ARG A 97 2.28 -13.38 9.35
N GLU A 98 3.34 -12.85 8.75
CA GLU A 98 4.48 -12.29 9.47
C GLU A 98 4.26 -10.83 9.87
N GLY A 99 3.08 -10.27 9.62
CA GLY A 99 2.78 -8.87 9.89
C GLY A 99 3.44 -7.94 8.88
N ARG A 100 3.51 -8.34 7.60
CA ARG A 100 4.08 -7.51 6.53
C ARG A 100 3.12 -7.37 5.37
N ILE A 101 3.13 -6.20 4.74
CA ILE A 101 2.50 -5.94 3.45
C ILE A 101 3.58 -5.54 2.49
N ARG A 102 3.69 -6.28 1.38
CA ARG A 102 4.60 -5.95 0.29
C ARG A 102 3.82 -5.84 -1.01
N LEU A 103 3.85 -4.67 -1.62
CA LEU A 103 3.25 -4.37 -2.92
C LEU A 103 4.34 -4.14 -3.96
N HIS A 104 4.23 -4.78 -5.11
CA HIS A 104 5.07 -4.54 -6.27
C HIS A 104 4.28 -3.71 -7.28
N VAL A 105 4.77 -2.51 -7.57
CA VAL A 105 4.15 -1.61 -8.54
C VAL A 105 5.03 -1.56 -9.77
N SER A 106 4.48 -1.91 -10.92
CA SER A 106 5.19 -1.98 -12.21
C SER A 106 4.73 -0.91 -13.18
N ARG A 107 5.54 -0.63 -14.21
CA ARG A 107 5.22 0.36 -15.26
C ARG A 107 4.86 1.70 -14.64
N LEU A 108 5.76 2.22 -13.81
CA LEU A 108 5.56 3.49 -13.13
C LEU A 108 5.35 4.63 -14.13
N ARG A 109 4.47 5.55 -13.77
CA ARG A 109 4.10 6.72 -14.55
C ARG A 109 4.27 7.96 -13.68
N THR A 110 4.38 9.12 -14.31
CA THR A 110 4.51 10.39 -13.57
C THR A 110 3.29 10.69 -12.70
N GLU A 111 2.10 10.23 -13.11
CA GLU A 111 0.84 10.30 -12.36
C GLU A 111 0.84 9.46 -11.06
N ASP A 112 1.75 8.49 -10.93
CA ASP A 112 1.91 7.73 -9.68
C ASP A 112 2.65 8.52 -8.61
N SER A 113 3.12 9.73 -8.94
CA SER A 113 3.80 10.57 -7.97
C SER A 113 2.80 11.09 -6.94
N GLY A 114 3.13 10.91 -5.67
CA GLY A 114 2.33 11.39 -4.56
C GLY A 114 2.67 12.83 -4.18
N LEU A 115 1.99 13.35 -3.17
CA LEU A 115 2.27 14.66 -2.60
C LEU A 115 3.74 14.73 -2.16
N SER A 116 4.52 15.65 -2.72
CA SER A 116 5.88 15.91 -2.25
C SER A 116 5.83 16.75 -0.97
N GLU A 117 6.41 16.28 0.13
CA GLU A 117 6.68 17.12 1.30
C GLU A 117 7.65 18.25 0.89
N GLY A 118 7.13 19.45 0.58
CA GLY A 118 7.98 20.57 0.18
C GLY A 118 7.35 21.68 -0.67
N SER A 119 6.12 22.08 -0.41
CA SER A 119 5.58 23.35 -0.95
C SER A 119 4.81 24.10 0.14
N ALA A 120 5.58 24.81 0.97
CA ALA A 120 5.16 25.96 1.76
C ALA A 120 6.21 27.07 1.57
#